data_AF-A0A1X7D075-F1
#
_entry.id   AF-A0A1X7D075-F1
#
_cell.length_a   1.000
_cell.length_b   1.000
_cell.length_c   1.000
_cell.angle_alpha   90.00
_cell.angle_beta   90.00
_cell.angle_gamma   90.00
#
_symmetry.space_group_name_H-M   'P 1'
#
loop_
_entity.id
_entity.type
_entity.pdbx_description
1 polymer ?
#
loop_
_entity_poly.entity_id
_entity_poly.type
_entity_poly.pdbx_seq_one_letter_code
_entity_poly.pdbx_strand_id
1 'polypeptide(L)'
;MELRRTVPFLGNVFDRHVFRIDNLLIGQGEAPRREIVSRIGRTLDLRLIDRDIPFEVAEEIIEEQFGAAMDYLFSHPVWECFRSGENAVEPLLAYLIETRHYLEAAPARMAPGVSCSYPDSEVTEILARHLLEESDHSIYFERALETLGVSAEAIRSIRPDPRTIELIHLMRDVATHDPLSAAVCSGLLESTASDRDVVLRWHEMLVARGLLHERTVAAFKRHVTVDHELGHGQTWRNVLRALGPTVHSDRLATALNASTQVAEMLYRWFSAFQQGSSGMAVLLLSQQDTAAAGRGDESAAYRDRFWSGIPVWPASVLHATAYAADHSSAVRAALSSMVLLETPSVTPVPAALGELAASGWQPDAKPVPAHAREWVRLIDGHRLWDLMLHAKGESAVALSTGWIAENIVYLRAAARHNANVIASCPDRRIRNWMVHHMKEEQGHASILERHLPGGTDLAAWRPLPTTRAFVGALVDAARVNWKAYCLAQICLQGSLRDNSDAFYEAVSTTSAQAAQIITGMRDHDHIDRDCGHCDDAEELAALLSAYPLEPMTLEHGALIGQLAWSFLDGIADHYVHEASVAQRIGWVG
;
A
#
# COMPACT_ATOMS: atom_id res chain seq x y z
N MET A 1 -32.20 0.47 -16.49
CA MET A 1 -30.77 0.09 -16.50
C MET A 1 -30.46 -0.62 -15.20
N GLU A 2 -30.19 -1.91 -15.29
CA GLU A 2 -29.81 -2.79 -14.18
C GLU A 2 -28.29 -2.64 -13.98
N LEU A 3 -27.85 -2.42 -12.74
CA LEU A 3 -26.42 -2.30 -12.43
C LEU A 3 -25.89 -3.72 -12.23
N ARG A 4 -24.72 -4.04 -12.81
CA ARG A 4 -23.98 -5.27 -12.43
C ARG A 4 -23.59 -5.22 -10.96
N ARG A 5 -23.33 -6.38 -10.36
CA ARG A 5 -22.88 -6.46 -8.97
C ARG A 5 -21.40 -6.14 -8.90
N THR A 6 -21.07 -4.86 -9.02
CA THR A 6 -19.69 -4.38 -9.00
C THR A 6 -19.58 -3.15 -8.13
N VAL A 7 -18.49 -3.09 -7.37
CA VAL A 7 -18.13 -1.90 -6.60
C VAL A 7 -17.84 -0.70 -7.52
N PRO A 8 -17.99 0.53 -7.01
CA PRO A 8 -17.51 1.72 -7.69
C PRO A 8 -15.97 1.82 -7.61
N PHE A 9 -15.38 2.32 -8.69
CA PHE A 9 -13.98 2.75 -8.77
C PHE A 9 -13.89 4.25 -9.03
N LEU A 10 -12.81 4.88 -8.55
CA LEU A 10 -12.46 6.25 -8.89
C LEU A 10 -11.18 6.21 -9.74
N GLY A 11 -11.25 6.69 -10.97
CA GLY A 11 -10.13 6.64 -11.91
C GLY A 11 -9.98 7.93 -12.71
N ASN A 12 -8.91 7.98 -13.51
CA ASN A 12 -8.65 9.07 -14.43
C ASN A 12 -8.87 8.60 -15.86
N VAL A 13 -9.85 9.17 -16.54
CA VAL A 13 -10.16 8.87 -17.94
C VAL A 13 -10.06 10.16 -18.73
N PHE A 14 -9.10 10.24 -19.66
CA PHE A 14 -8.82 11.44 -20.47
C PHE A 14 -8.64 12.72 -19.61
N ASP A 15 -7.75 12.65 -18.61
CA ASP A 15 -7.46 13.73 -17.66
C ASP A 15 -8.66 14.20 -16.84
N ARG A 16 -9.69 13.35 -16.71
CA ARG A 16 -10.88 13.62 -15.89
C ARG A 16 -11.01 12.56 -14.81
N HIS A 17 -11.22 13.01 -13.58
CA HIS A 17 -11.62 12.14 -12.48
C HIS A 17 -13.05 11.67 -12.71
N VAL A 18 -13.24 10.36 -12.83
CA VAL A 18 -14.52 9.74 -13.12
C VAL A 18 -14.88 8.72 -12.05
N PHE A 19 -16.12 8.77 -11.59
CA PHE A 19 -16.71 7.74 -10.76
C PHE A 19 -17.27 6.65 -11.68
N ARG A 20 -16.64 5.48 -11.66
CA ARG A 20 -16.94 4.37 -12.56
C ARG A 20 -17.70 3.28 -11.82
N ILE A 21 -18.84 2.87 -12.38
CA ILE A 21 -19.56 1.67 -11.96
C ILE A 21 -19.85 0.87 -13.21
N ASP A 22 -19.33 -0.36 -13.26
CA ASP A 22 -19.43 -1.20 -14.46
C ASP A 22 -18.87 -0.44 -15.69
N ASN A 23 -19.74 -0.05 -16.62
CA ASN A 23 -19.43 0.71 -17.83
C ASN A 23 -19.94 2.16 -17.82
N LEU A 24 -20.51 2.60 -16.69
CA LEU A 24 -21.09 3.92 -16.54
C LEU A 24 -20.07 4.84 -15.90
N LEU A 25 -19.76 5.92 -16.61
CA LEU A 25 -18.98 7.04 -16.09
C LEU A 25 -19.94 8.09 -15.53
N ILE A 26 -19.84 8.38 -14.24
CA ILE A 26 -20.65 9.38 -13.57
C ILE A 26 -19.77 10.61 -13.28
N GLY A 27 -20.16 11.74 -13.86
CA GLY A 27 -19.69 13.09 -13.50
C GLY A 27 -18.20 13.36 -13.74
N GLN A 28 -17.82 14.63 -13.56
CA GLN A 28 -16.43 15.09 -13.42
C GLN A 28 -16.16 15.36 -11.93
N GLY A 29 -15.87 14.32 -11.15
CA GLY A 29 -15.61 14.46 -9.71
C GLY A 29 -16.83 14.78 -8.82
N GLU A 30 -18.01 15.07 -9.39
CA GLU A 30 -19.25 15.30 -8.63
C GLU A 30 -19.68 14.04 -7.86
N ALA A 31 -20.09 14.23 -6.61
CA ALA A 31 -20.62 13.14 -5.81
C ALA A 31 -21.91 12.56 -6.43
N PRO A 32 -22.04 11.23 -6.56
CA PRO A 32 -23.27 10.61 -7.05
C PRO A 32 -24.45 10.92 -6.11
N ARG A 33 -25.64 11.08 -6.68
CA ARG A 33 -26.86 11.30 -5.90
C ARG A 33 -27.10 10.16 -4.89
N ARG A 34 -27.65 10.50 -3.72
CA ARG A 34 -27.87 9.55 -2.62
C ARG A 34 -28.70 8.32 -3.03
N GLU A 35 -29.65 8.48 -3.96
CA GLU A 35 -30.45 7.36 -4.47
C GLU A 35 -29.60 6.36 -5.27
N ILE A 36 -28.59 6.84 -6.01
CA ILE A 36 -27.65 6.00 -6.77
C ILE A 36 -26.76 5.25 -5.78
N VAL A 37 -26.19 5.95 -4.79
CA VAL A 37 -25.39 5.38 -3.67
C VAL A 37 -26.16 4.25 -2.97
N SER A 38 -27.41 4.50 -2.58
CA SER A 38 -28.26 3.50 -1.92
C SER A 38 -28.58 2.30 -2.83
N ARG A 39 -28.75 2.54 -4.13
CA ARG A 39 -28.99 1.46 -5.10
C ARG A 39 -27.76 0.57 -5.27
N ILE A 40 -26.56 1.16 -5.33
CA ILE A 40 -25.28 0.43 -5.37
C ILE A 40 -25.13 -0.43 -4.13
N GLY A 41 -25.33 0.14 -2.94
CA GLY A 41 -25.23 -0.61 -1.68
C GLY A 41 -26.14 -1.85 -1.67
N ARG A 42 -27.38 -1.73 -2.16
CA ARG A 42 -28.30 -2.88 -2.27
C ARG A 42 -27.83 -3.94 -3.27
N THR A 43 -27.16 -3.58 -4.36
CA THR A 43 -26.64 -4.58 -5.32
C THR A 43 -25.41 -5.32 -4.79
N LEU A 44 -24.75 -4.77 -3.77
CA LEU A 44 -23.54 -5.31 -3.15
C LEU A 44 -23.83 -6.06 -1.84
N ASP A 45 -25.10 -6.12 -1.41
CA ASP A 45 -25.53 -6.85 -0.22
C ASP A 45 -25.84 -8.31 -0.58
N LEU A 46 -24.86 -9.19 -0.33
CA LEU A 46 -24.95 -10.61 -0.62
C LEU A 46 -26.01 -11.32 0.23
N ARG A 47 -26.39 -10.78 1.39
CA ARG A 47 -27.47 -11.32 2.24
C ARG A 47 -28.82 -11.31 1.55
N LEU A 48 -29.00 -10.45 0.55
CA LEU A 48 -30.21 -10.40 -0.27
C LEU A 48 -30.28 -11.54 -1.30
N ILE A 49 -29.19 -12.29 -1.49
CA ILE A 49 -29.12 -13.49 -2.33
C ILE A 49 -29.42 -14.71 -1.46
N ASP A 50 -28.46 -15.06 -0.61
CA ASP A 50 -28.50 -16.15 0.36
C ASP A 50 -27.31 -15.98 1.32
N ARG A 51 -27.41 -16.56 2.51
CA ARG A 51 -26.30 -16.66 3.45
C ARG A 51 -25.24 -17.66 2.99
N ASP A 52 -25.67 -18.76 2.38
CA ASP A 52 -24.79 -19.81 1.86
C ASP A 52 -24.93 -19.87 0.33
N ILE A 53 -24.03 -19.18 -0.38
CA ILE A 53 -24.12 -18.96 -1.82
C ILE A 53 -23.53 -20.18 -2.56
N PRO A 54 -24.24 -20.79 -3.53
CA PRO A 54 -23.70 -21.88 -4.36
C PRO A 54 -22.41 -21.48 -5.06
N PHE A 55 -21.46 -22.42 -5.18
CA PHE A 55 -20.13 -22.10 -5.72
C PHE A 55 -20.20 -21.49 -7.13
N GLU A 56 -21.12 -21.95 -7.99
CA GLU A 56 -21.28 -21.43 -9.35
C GLU A 56 -21.67 -19.96 -9.35
N VAL A 57 -22.56 -19.56 -8.43
CA VAL A 57 -22.99 -18.18 -8.26
C VAL A 57 -21.85 -17.33 -7.68
N ALA A 58 -21.08 -17.88 -6.74
CA ALA A 58 -19.91 -17.20 -6.20
C ALA A 58 -18.82 -16.99 -7.26
N GLU A 59 -18.59 -17.99 -8.13
CA GLU A 59 -17.66 -17.93 -9.26
C GLU A 59 -18.05 -16.81 -10.23
N GLU A 60 -19.32 -16.75 -10.65
CA GLU A 60 -19.83 -15.68 -11.53
C GLU A 60 -19.63 -14.28 -10.92
N ILE A 61 -19.91 -14.11 -9.63
CA ILE A 61 -19.73 -12.81 -8.94
C ILE A 61 -18.25 -12.40 -8.89
N ILE A 62 -17.33 -13.36 -8.64
CA ILE A 62 -15.88 -13.10 -8.65
C ILE A 62 -15.42 -12.69 -10.05
N GLU A 63 -15.91 -13.36 -11.10
CA GLU A 63 -15.60 -13.03 -12.49
C GLU A 63 -16.10 -11.63 -12.89
N GLU A 64 -17.32 -11.26 -12.48
CA GLU A 64 -17.84 -9.90 -12.69
C GLU A 64 -16.95 -8.85 -12.01
N GLN A 65 -16.53 -9.12 -10.77
CA GLN A 65 -15.63 -8.25 -10.02
C GLN A 65 -14.24 -8.15 -10.66
N PHE A 66 -13.70 -9.25 -11.20
CA PHE A 66 -12.45 -9.25 -11.96
C PHE A 66 -12.59 -8.42 -13.23
N GLY A 67 -13.65 -8.60 -14.01
CA GLY A 67 -13.90 -7.80 -15.21
C GLY A 67 -13.90 -6.30 -14.90
N ALA A 68 -14.62 -5.87 -13.86
CA ALA A 68 -14.67 -4.47 -13.44
C ALA A 68 -13.31 -3.94 -12.95
N ALA A 69 -12.57 -4.74 -12.18
CA ALA A 69 -11.23 -4.38 -11.70
C ALA A 69 -10.22 -4.25 -12.85
N MET A 70 -10.22 -5.20 -13.79
CA MET A 70 -9.32 -5.22 -14.94
C MET A 70 -9.56 -4.04 -15.87
N ASP A 71 -10.82 -3.73 -16.14
CA ASP A 71 -11.22 -2.55 -16.89
C ASP A 71 -10.76 -1.25 -16.22
N TYR A 72 -10.80 -1.19 -14.89
CA TYR A 72 -10.29 -0.06 -14.11
C TYR A 72 -8.76 0.02 -14.20
N LEU A 73 -8.05 -1.07 -13.93
CA LEU A 73 -6.59 -1.15 -14.00
C LEU A 73 -6.03 -0.72 -15.36
N PHE A 74 -6.61 -1.21 -16.46
CA PHE A 74 -6.15 -0.89 -17.82
C PHE A 74 -6.61 0.47 -18.35
N SER A 75 -7.47 1.17 -17.60
CA SER A 75 -7.77 2.58 -17.85
C SER A 75 -6.66 3.53 -17.38
N HIS A 76 -5.69 3.03 -16.60
CA HIS A 76 -4.58 3.85 -16.08
C HIS A 76 -3.77 4.49 -17.23
N PRO A 77 -3.43 5.80 -17.16
CA PRO A 77 -2.72 6.52 -18.22
C PRO A 77 -1.35 5.94 -18.60
N VAL A 78 -0.68 5.21 -17.70
CA VAL A 78 0.59 4.52 -17.98
C VAL A 78 0.54 3.63 -19.21
N TRP A 79 -0.60 2.96 -19.43
CA TRP A 79 -0.72 2.05 -20.56
C TRP A 79 -0.73 2.81 -21.89
N GLU A 80 -1.30 4.02 -21.90
CA GLU A 80 -1.23 4.88 -23.09
C GLU A 80 0.16 5.47 -23.28
N CYS A 81 0.86 5.84 -22.19
CA CYS A 81 2.27 6.24 -22.27
C CYS A 81 3.13 5.14 -22.92
N PHE A 82 2.96 3.87 -22.51
CA PHE A 82 3.66 2.75 -23.14
C PHE A 82 3.25 2.55 -24.61
N ARG A 83 1.97 2.68 -24.94
CA ARG A 83 1.48 2.52 -26.32
C ARG A 83 1.92 3.64 -27.24
N SER A 84 1.97 4.89 -26.77
CA SER A 84 2.42 6.03 -27.57
C SER A 84 3.94 5.98 -27.78
N GLY A 85 4.67 5.52 -26.76
CA GLY A 85 6.13 5.49 -26.72
C GLY A 85 6.76 6.83 -26.33
N GLU A 86 5.96 7.88 -26.18
CA GLU A 86 6.44 9.20 -25.77
C GLU A 86 6.78 9.20 -24.28
N ASN A 87 8.01 9.57 -23.94
CA ASN A 87 8.53 9.58 -22.56
C ASN A 87 8.36 8.23 -21.81
N ALA A 88 8.30 7.11 -22.54
CA ALA A 88 7.95 5.80 -21.99
C ALA A 88 9.13 5.01 -21.44
N VAL A 89 10.37 5.37 -21.79
CA VAL A 89 11.57 4.58 -21.41
C VAL A 89 11.72 4.49 -19.90
N GLU A 90 11.78 5.62 -19.20
CA GLU A 90 11.96 5.62 -17.75
C GLU A 90 10.79 4.94 -17.02
N PRO A 91 9.51 5.19 -17.39
CA PRO A 91 8.40 4.42 -16.84
C PRO A 91 8.43 2.91 -17.13
N LEU A 92 8.93 2.48 -18.29
CA LEU A 92 9.13 1.05 -18.58
C LEU A 92 10.23 0.43 -17.71
N LEU A 93 11.31 1.17 -17.44
CA LEU A 93 12.36 0.73 -16.52
C LEU A 93 11.84 0.64 -15.08
N ALA A 94 11.01 1.60 -14.66
CA ALA A 94 10.31 1.55 -13.39
C ALA A 94 9.39 0.33 -13.30
N TYR A 95 8.60 0.04 -14.35
CA TYR A 95 7.81 -1.19 -14.44
C TYR A 95 8.66 -2.45 -14.23
N LEU A 96 9.83 -2.55 -14.88
CA LEU A 96 10.69 -3.73 -14.75
C LEU A 96 11.25 -3.91 -13.33
N ILE A 97 11.78 -2.84 -12.71
CA ILE A 97 12.40 -2.95 -11.38
C ILE A 97 11.36 -3.12 -10.27
N GLU A 98 10.24 -2.40 -10.34
CA GLU A 98 9.20 -2.54 -9.32
C GLU A 98 8.49 -3.89 -9.43
N THR A 99 8.27 -4.42 -10.63
CA THR A 99 7.74 -5.79 -10.80
C THR A 99 8.73 -6.82 -10.27
N ARG A 100 10.05 -6.63 -10.47
CA ARG A 100 11.07 -7.48 -9.84
C ARG A 100 10.94 -7.47 -8.32
N HIS A 101 10.77 -6.30 -7.69
CA HIS A 101 10.59 -6.21 -6.23
C HIS A 101 9.30 -6.89 -5.75
N TYR A 102 8.19 -6.72 -6.47
CA TYR A 102 6.92 -7.36 -6.16
C TYR A 102 7.00 -8.90 -6.23
N LEU A 103 7.64 -9.43 -7.29
CA LEU A 103 7.83 -10.87 -7.47
C LEU A 103 8.82 -11.46 -6.47
N GLU A 104 9.90 -10.73 -6.13
CA GLU A 104 10.82 -11.16 -5.08
C GLU A 104 10.11 -11.34 -3.73
N ALA A 105 9.13 -10.48 -3.46
CA ALA A 105 8.33 -10.55 -2.25
C ALA A 105 7.28 -11.68 -2.27
N ALA A 106 7.21 -12.53 -3.31
CA ALA A 106 6.22 -13.61 -3.43
C ALA A 106 6.16 -14.52 -2.19
N PRO A 107 7.28 -15.08 -1.67
CA PRO A 107 7.25 -15.92 -0.47
C PRO A 107 6.69 -15.16 0.74
N ALA A 108 7.11 -13.90 0.91
CA ALA A 108 6.63 -13.06 1.99
C ALA A 108 5.14 -12.74 1.85
N ARG A 109 4.65 -12.37 0.67
CA ARG A 109 3.26 -11.95 0.47
C ARG A 109 2.26 -13.11 0.44
N MET A 110 2.68 -14.31 0.01
CA MET A 110 1.79 -15.46 -0.16
C MET A 110 1.77 -16.40 1.04
N ALA A 111 2.87 -16.51 1.80
CA ALA A 111 2.94 -17.41 2.97
C ALA A 111 1.81 -17.21 4.00
N PRO A 112 1.35 -15.98 4.28
CA PRO A 112 0.23 -15.81 5.21
C PRO A 112 -1.05 -16.54 4.78
N GLY A 113 -1.34 -16.62 3.48
CA GLY A 113 -2.49 -17.33 2.92
C GLY A 113 -2.42 -18.85 3.13
N VAL A 114 -1.20 -19.41 3.08
CA VAL A 114 -0.97 -20.81 3.46
C VAL A 114 -1.17 -20.97 4.97
N SER A 115 -0.65 -20.05 5.78
CA SER A 115 -0.69 -20.16 7.24
C SER A 115 -2.08 -20.02 7.86
N CYS A 116 -2.99 -19.29 7.22
CA CYS A 116 -4.37 -19.09 7.69
C CYS A 116 -5.34 -20.16 7.16
N SER A 117 -4.86 -21.05 6.28
CA SER A 117 -5.65 -22.18 5.77
C SER A 117 -5.79 -23.30 6.80
N TYR A 118 -6.71 -24.23 6.56
CA TYR A 118 -6.97 -25.34 7.47
C TYR A 118 -5.86 -26.39 7.38
N PRO A 119 -5.19 -26.78 8.48
CA PRO A 119 -4.16 -27.81 8.46
C PRO A 119 -4.63 -29.07 7.72
N ASP A 120 -3.76 -29.63 6.87
CA ASP A 120 -4.01 -30.83 6.07
C ASP A 120 -5.21 -30.75 5.10
N SER A 121 -5.61 -29.53 4.69
CA SER A 121 -6.68 -29.34 3.68
C SER A 121 -6.15 -29.24 2.26
N GLU A 122 -7.01 -29.60 1.29
CA GLU A 122 -6.74 -29.40 -0.15
C GLU A 122 -6.43 -27.92 -0.46
N VAL A 123 -7.08 -26.98 0.23
CA VAL A 123 -6.81 -25.54 0.12
C VAL A 123 -5.35 -25.22 0.49
N THR A 124 -4.83 -25.80 1.56
CA THR A 124 -3.43 -25.61 1.97
C THR A 124 -2.47 -26.13 0.91
N GLU A 125 -2.73 -27.30 0.34
CA GLU A 125 -1.90 -27.89 -0.71
C GLU A 125 -1.88 -27.02 -1.98
N ILE A 126 -3.06 -26.52 -2.40
CA ILE A 126 -3.18 -25.62 -3.55
C ILE A 126 -2.35 -24.35 -3.31
N LEU A 127 -2.53 -23.68 -2.18
CA LEU A 127 -1.85 -22.41 -1.87
C LEU A 127 -0.35 -22.60 -1.63
N ALA A 128 0.07 -23.69 -0.98
CA ALA A 128 1.48 -23.97 -0.73
C ALA A 128 2.23 -24.26 -2.03
N ARG A 129 1.63 -25.04 -2.94
CA ARG A 129 2.20 -25.29 -4.28
C ARG A 129 2.34 -23.99 -5.06
N HIS A 130 1.29 -23.17 -5.09
CA HIS A 130 1.33 -21.88 -5.78
C HIS A 130 2.43 -20.96 -5.23
N LEU A 131 2.60 -20.90 -3.91
CA LEU A 131 3.71 -20.15 -3.29
C LEU A 131 5.08 -20.66 -3.74
N LEU A 132 5.28 -21.97 -3.79
CA LEU A 132 6.56 -22.56 -4.20
C LEU A 132 6.87 -22.26 -5.66
N GLU A 133 5.87 -22.33 -6.53
CA GLU A 133 5.97 -21.99 -7.95
C GLU A 133 6.37 -20.52 -8.14
N GLU A 134 5.77 -19.60 -7.39
CA GLU A 134 6.05 -18.16 -7.46
C GLU A 134 7.39 -17.73 -6.83
N SER A 135 8.04 -18.60 -6.05
CA SER A 135 9.13 -18.20 -5.14
C SER A 135 10.40 -17.68 -5.80
N ASP A 136 10.62 -17.97 -7.09
CA ASP A 136 11.79 -17.53 -7.86
C ASP A 136 11.44 -16.71 -9.11
N HIS A 137 10.17 -16.29 -9.26
CA HIS A 137 9.69 -15.57 -10.44
C HIS A 137 10.37 -14.21 -10.70
N SER A 138 10.98 -13.60 -9.67
CA SER A 138 11.75 -12.35 -9.82
C SER A 138 12.90 -12.49 -10.83
N ILE A 139 13.44 -13.71 -11.02
CA ILE A 139 14.56 -13.99 -11.91
C ILE A 139 14.31 -13.58 -13.37
N TYR A 140 13.04 -13.61 -13.82
CA TYR A 140 12.69 -13.22 -15.19
C TYR A 140 12.91 -11.72 -15.42
N PHE A 141 12.60 -10.91 -14.41
CA PHE A 141 12.79 -9.46 -14.46
C PHE A 141 14.23 -9.07 -14.13
N GLU A 142 14.92 -9.80 -13.24
CA GLU A 142 16.38 -9.62 -13.04
C GLU A 142 17.13 -9.81 -14.35
N ARG A 143 16.88 -10.92 -15.06
CA ARG A 143 17.50 -11.20 -16.37
C ARG A 143 17.18 -10.13 -17.41
N ALA A 144 15.97 -9.57 -17.39
CA ALA A 144 15.62 -8.47 -18.27
C ALA A 144 16.47 -7.23 -17.98
N LEU A 145 16.59 -6.84 -16.71
CA LEU A 145 17.40 -5.70 -16.28
C LEU A 145 18.90 -5.90 -16.57
N GLU A 146 19.41 -7.12 -16.46
CA GLU A 146 20.80 -7.44 -16.83
C GLU A 146 21.11 -7.17 -18.31
N THR A 147 20.13 -7.36 -19.20
CA THR A 147 20.31 -7.03 -20.63
C THR A 147 20.51 -5.54 -20.90
N LEU A 148 20.18 -4.69 -19.91
CA LEU A 148 20.38 -3.24 -19.94
C LEU A 148 21.74 -2.81 -19.39
N GLY A 149 22.61 -3.76 -19.02
CA GLY A 149 23.94 -3.50 -18.50
C GLY A 149 24.03 -3.30 -16.98
N VAL A 150 22.93 -3.52 -16.24
CA VAL A 150 22.93 -3.45 -14.77
C VAL A 150 23.29 -4.84 -14.20
N SER A 151 24.26 -4.92 -13.27
CA SER A 151 24.61 -6.21 -12.66
C SER A 151 23.51 -6.72 -11.73
N ALA A 152 23.38 -8.04 -11.56
CA ALA A 152 22.45 -8.64 -10.59
C ALA A 152 22.62 -8.08 -9.16
N GLU A 153 23.86 -7.83 -8.72
CA GLU A 153 24.15 -7.23 -7.43
C GLU A 153 23.59 -5.80 -7.34
N ALA A 154 23.81 -4.99 -8.38
CA ALA A 154 23.28 -3.63 -8.43
C ALA A 154 21.74 -3.64 -8.45
N ILE A 155 21.11 -4.52 -9.25
CA ILE A 155 19.64 -4.70 -9.29
C ILE A 155 19.08 -5.01 -7.89
N ARG A 156 19.72 -5.94 -7.16
CA ARG A 156 19.30 -6.34 -5.79
C ARG A 156 19.56 -5.27 -4.74
N SER A 157 20.46 -4.32 -5.01
CA SER A 157 20.72 -3.19 -4.12
C SER A 157 19.71 -2.06 -4.25
N ILE A 158 18.98 -1.99 -5.38
CA ILE A 158 17.92 -0.99 -5.56
C ILE A 158 16.81 -1.25 -4.54
N ARG A 159 16.31 -0.18 -3.93
CA ARG A 159 15.19 -0.23 -3.00
C ARG A 159 13.87 -0.02 -3.75
N PRO A 160 12.80 -0.70 -3.35
CA PRO A 160 11.48 -0.52 -3.95
C PRO A 160 10.94 0.90 -3.69
N ASP A 161 10.13 1.40 -4.63
CA ASP A 161 9.30 2.58 -4.42
C ASP A 161 8.38 2.38 -3.19
N PRO A 162 8.06 3.44 -2.42
CA PRO A 162 7.12 3.32 -1.31
C PRO A 162 5.79 2.64 -1.66
N ARG A 163 5.25 2.87 -2.85
CA ARG A 163 3.99 2.24 -3.29
C ARG A 163 4.12 0.75 -3.61
N THR A 164 5.31 0.28 -3.94
CA THR A 164 5.58 -1.16 -4.07
C THR A 164 5.57 -1.83 -2.69
N ILE A 165 6.14 -1.18 -1.69
CA ILE A 165 6.08 -1.64 -0.28
C ILE A 165 4.62 -1.68 0.19
N GLU A 166 3.82 -0.64 -0.10
CA GLU A 166 2.38 -0.62 0.21
C GLU A 166 1.65 -1.84 -0.36
N LEU A 167 1.86 -2.15 -1.64
CA LEU A 167 1.25 -3.29 -2.30
C LEU A 167 1.66 -4.62 -1.66
N ILE A 168 2.95 -4.79 -1.32
CA ILE A 168 3.45 -5.99 -0.65
C ILE A 168 2.75 -6.18 0.70
N HIS A 169 2.65 -5.12 1.51
CA HIS A 169 2.01 -5.19 2.83
C HIS A 169 0.49 -5.35 2.75
N LEU A 170 -0.18 -4.74 1.76
CA LEU A 170 -1.59 -5.02 1.50
C LEU A 170 -1.81 -6.49 1.15
N MET A 171 -1.01 -7.05 0.24
CA MET A 171 -1.13 -8.44 -0.18
C MET A 171 -0.93 -9.41 0.99
N ARG A 172 0.03 -9.09 1.89
CA ARG A 172 0.21 -9.83 3.15
C ARG A 172 -1.02 -9.74 4.03
N ASP A 173 -1.52 -8.53 4.28
CA ASP A 173 -2.71 -8.31 5.11
C ASP A 173 -3.89 -9.10 4.59
N VAL A 174 -4.28 -8.94 3.33
CA VAL A 174 -5.44 -9.66 2.76
C VAL A 174 -5.25 -11.18 2.82
N ALA A 175 -4.02 -11.68 2.63
CA ALA A 175 -3.72 -13.10 2.71
C ALA A 175 -3.84 -13.67 4.14
N THR A 176 -3.65 -12.86 5.19
CA THR A 176 -3.83 -13.33 6.59
C THR A 176 -5.28 -13.55 7.00
N HIS A 177 -6.25 -12.95 6.29
CA HIS A 177 -7.64 -12.94 6.75
C HIS A 177 -8.41 -14.22 6.39
N ASP A 178 -8.28 -14.69 5.14
CA ASP A 178 -9.00 -15.88 4.66
C ASP A 178 -8.31 -16.45 3.41
N PRO A 179 -8.21 -17.79 3.27
CA PRO A 179 -7.58 -18.41 2.10
C PRO A 179 -8.29 -18.09 0.77
N LEU A 180 -9.61 -17.85 0.77
CA LEU A 180 -10.31 -17.39 -0.44
C LEU A 180 -9.85 -15.98 -0.82
N SER A 181 -9.66 -15.10 0.16
CA SER A 181 -9.17 -13.73 -0.11
C SER A 181 -7.76 -13.78 -0.72
N ALA A 182 -6.88 -14.61 -0.16
CA ALA A 182 -5.54 -14.82 -0.72
C ALA A 182 -5.60 -15.30 -2.19
N ALA A 183 -6.44 -16.31 -2.45
CA ALA A 183 -6.56 -16.91 -3.76
C ALA A 183 -7.18 -15.95 -4.79
N VAL A 184 -8.28 -15.28 -4.44
CA VAL A 184 -8.97 -14.31 -5.31
C VAL A 184 -8.07 -13.11 -5.63
N CYS A 185 -7.32 -12.58 -4.67
CA CYS A 185 -6.37 -11.49 -4.93
C CYS A 185 -5.23 -11.91 -5.86
N SER A 186 -4.70 -13.12 -5.72
CA SER A 186 -3.69 -13.66 -6.65
C SER A 186 -4.30 -13.87 -8.04
N GLY A 187 -5.49 -14.46 -8.10
CA GLY A 187 -6.23 -14.70 -9.35
C GLY A 187 -6.52 -13.42 -10.14
N LEU A 188 -6.78 -12.29 -9.47
CA LEU A 188 -6.92 -10.99 -10.13
C LEU A 188 -5.64 -10.59 -10.87
N LEU A 189 -4.48 -10.73 -10.24
CA LEU A 189 -3.19 -10.40 -10.85
C LEU A 189 -2.88 -11.31 -12.04
N GLU A 190 -3.12 -12.61 -11.89
CA GLU A 190 -2.89 -13.59 -12.95
C GLU A 190 -3.89 -13.45 -14.10
N SER A 191 -5.09 -12.89 -13.85
CA SER A 191 -6.05 -12.58 -14.90
C SER A 191 -5.54 -11.52 -15.88
N THR A 192 -4.53 -10.72 -15.50
CA THR A 192 -3.85 -9.80 -16.44
C THR A 192 -3.11 -10.55 -17.56
N ALA A 193 -2.77 -11.82 -17.34
CA ALA A 193 -2.07 -12.67 -18.28
C ALA A 193 -3.01 -13.63 -19.05
N SER A 194 -4.32 -13.63 -18.78
CA SER A 194 -5.24 -14.65 -19.33
C SER A 194 -5.48 -14.53 -20.84
N ASP A 195 -5.43 -13.31 -21.40
CA ASP A 195 -5.46 -13.10 -22.86
C ASP A 195 -4.05 -13.15 -23.43
N ARG A 196 -3.58 -14.38 -23.68
CA ARG A 196 -2.25 -14.65 -24.21
C ARG A 196 -1.95 -13.83 -25.46
N ASP A 197 -2.91 -13.71 -26.39
CA ASP A 197 -2.69 -13.02 -27.65
C ASP A 197 -2.52 -11.50 -27.46
N VAL A 198 -3.32 -10.89 -26.57
CA VAL A 198 -3.14 -9.48 -26.19
C VAL A 198 -1.77 -9.26 -25.55
N VAL A 199 -1.37 -10.13 -24.62
CA VAL A 199 -0.10 -10.00 -23.91
C VAL A 199 1.08 -10.17 -24.88
N LEU A 200 1.04 -11.15 -25.79
CA LEU A 200 2.06 -11.34 -26.81
C LEU A 200 2.20 -10.10 -27.72
N ARG A 201 1.08 -9.52 -28.16
CA ARG A 201 1.10 -8.27 -28.95
C ARG A 201 1.67 -7.08 -28.19
N TRP A 202 1.45 -7.00 -26.88
CA TRP A 202 2.05 -5.95 -26.06
C TRP A 202 3.57 -6.07 -26.04
N HIS A 203 4.13 -7.27 -25.86
CA HIS A 203 5.58 -7.51 -25.92
C HIS A 203 6.17 -7.18 -27.29
N GLU A 204 5.50 -7.59 -28.37
CA GLU A 204 5.92 -7.27 -29.75
C GLU A 204 5.92 -5.76 -30.02
N MET A 205 4.92 -5.04 -29.48
CA MET A 205 4.82 -3.59 -29.58
C MET A 205 6.02 -2.88 -28.93
N LEU A 206 6.48 -3.33 -27.77
CA LEU A 206 7.65 -2.75 -27.09
C LEU A 206 8.91 -2.82 -27.95
N VAL A 207 9.12 -3.95 -28.64
CA VAL A 207 10.25 -4.14 -29.56
C VAL A 207 10.07 -3.33 -30.84
N ALA A 208 8.89 -3.39 -31.47
CA ALA A 208 8.61 -2.72 -32.74
C ALA A 208 8.74 -1.19 -32.65
N ARG A 209 8.45 -0.61 -31.47
CA ARG A 209 8.62 0.83 -31.20
C ARG A 209 10.03 1.20 -30.72
N GLY A 210 10.94 0.24 -30.56
CA GLY A 210 12.28 0.47 -30.05
C GLY A 210 12.34 0.91 -28.60
N LEU A 211 11.29 0.64 -27.80
CA LEU A 211 11.22 1.01 -26.39
C LEU A 211 12.11 0.10 -25.54
N LEU A 212 12.20 -1.19 -25.89
CA LEU A 212 13.09 -2.16 -25.28
C LEU A 212 13.71 -3.05 -26.37
N HIS A 213 14.93 -3.52 -26.11
CA HIS A 213 15.60 -4.47 -27.00
C HIS A 213 14.89 -5.84 -26.96
N GLU A 214 14.88 -6.57 -28.07
CA GLU A 214 14.24 -7.90 -28.18
C GLU A 214 14.70 -8.86 -27.08
N ARG A 215 16.00 -8.87 -26.77
CA ARG A 215 16.57 -9.68 -25.69
C ARG A 215 15.98 -9.35 -24.31
N THR A 216 15.73 -8.08 -24.02
CA THR A 216 15.11 -7.63 -22.76
C THR A 216 13.69 -8.16 -22.67
N VAL A 217 12.91 -7.97 -23.74
CA VAL A 217 11.52 -8.41 -23.83
C VAL A 217 11.41 -9.93 -23.73
N ALA A 218 12.29 -10.67 -24.41
CA ALA A 218 12.31 -12.13 -24.37
C ALA A 218 12.57 -12.69 -22.95
N ALA A 219 13.33 -11.98 -22.12
CA ALA A 219 13.66 -12.42 -20.77
C ALA A 219 12.42 -12.43 -19.85
N PHE A 220 11.65 -11.34 -19.81
CA PHE A 220 10.45 -11.28 -18.95
C PHE A 220 9.20 -11.87 -19.62
N LYS A 221 9.13 -11.97 -20.95
CA LYS A 221 8.06 -12.70 -21.67
C LYS A 221 7.96 -14.17 -21.24
N ARG A 222 9.06 -14.76 -20.78
CA ARG A 222 9.09 -16.15 -20.29
C ARG A 222 8.22 -16.34 -19.04
N HIS A 223 8.10 -15.34 -18.17
CA HIS A 223 7.21 -15.36 -17.01
C HIS A 223 5.77 -15.70 -17.42
N VAL A 224 5.20 -14.93 -18.34
CA VAL A 224 3.83 -15.14 -18.87
C VAL A 224 3.62 -16.54 -19.42
N THR A 225 4.66 -17.13 -20.02
CA THR A 225 4.57 -18.49 -20.56
C THR A 225 4.48 -19.52 -19.43
N VAL A 226 5.27 -19.34 -18.37
CA VAL A 226 5.29 -20.22 -17.20
C VAL A 226 3.97 -20.14 -16.44
N ASP A 227 3.46 -18.93 -16.14
CA ASP A 227 2.17 -18.76 -15.44
C ASP A 227 1.03 -19.47 -16.18
N HIS A 228 1.04 -19.39 -17.51
CA HIS A 228 0.04 -20.05 -18.35
C HIS A 228 0.19 -21.58 -18.32
N GLU A 229 1.42 -22.10 -18.38
CA GLU A 229 1.71 -23.54 -18.32
C GLU A 229 1.35 -24.14 -16.95
N LEU A 230 1.55 -23.39 -15.87
CA LEU A 230 1.19 -23.77 -14.51
C LEU A 230 -0.31 -23.57 -14.21
N GLY A 231 -1.03 -22.86 -15.07
CA GLY A 231 -2.46 -22.62 -14.93
C GLY A 231 -2.80 -21.71 -13.76
N HIS A 232 -1.90 -20.78 -13.40
CA HIS A 232 -2.03 -19.93 -12.21
C HIS A 232 -3.37 -19.19 -12.17
N GLY A 233 -3.82 -18.60 -13.28
CA GLY A 233 -5.10 -17.89 -13.36
C GLY A 233 -6.36 -18.71 -13.02
N GLN A 234 -6.22 -20.02 -12.79
CA GLN A 234 -7.28 -20.93 -12.33
C GLN A 234 -7.20 -21.27 -10.83
N THR A 235 -6.12 -20.93 -10.13
CA THR A 235 -5.85 -21.30 -8.74
C THR A 235 -6.97 -20.90 -7.80
N TRP A 236 -7.52 -19.70 -7.97
CA TRP A 236 -8.64 -19.21 -7.15
C TRP A 236 -9.91 -20.06 -7.31
N ARG A 237 -10.18 -20.60 -8.51
CA ARG A 237 -11.31 -21.51 -8.74
C ARG A 237 -11.11 -22.85 -8.06
N ASN A 238 -9.87 -23.33 -8.02
CA ASN A 238 -9.52 -24.57 -7.33
C ASN A 238 -9.71 -24.41 -5.82
N VAL A 239 -9.28 -23.28 -5.25
CA VAL A 239 -9.54 -22.95 -3.84
C VAL A 239 -11.03 -22.84 -3.56
N LEU A 240 -11.78 -22.12 -4.40
CA LEU A 240 -13.23 -21.96 -4.26
C LEU A 240 -13.94 -23.32 -4.22
N ARG A 241 -13.58 -24.23 -5.14
CA ARG A 241 -14.13 -25.60 -5.19
C ARG A 241 -13.75 -26.43 -3.96
N ALA A 242 -12.51 -26.31 -3.48
CA ALA A 242 -12.01 -27.02 -2.32
C ALA A 242 -12.66 -26.58 -0.99
N LEU A 243 -13.26 -25.36 -0.94
CA LEU A 243 -14.00 -24.89 0.23
C LEU A 243 -15.36 -25.58 0.41
N GLY A 244 -15.93 -26.16 -0.64
CA GLY A 244 -17.19 -26.91 -0.61
C GLY A 244 -18.23 -26.43 -1.64
N PRO A 245 -19.47 -26.95 -1.56
CA PRO A 245 -20.52 -26.65 -2.54
C PRO A 245 -21.10 -25.24 -2.40
N THR A 246 -20.89 -24.58 -1.25
CA THR A 246 -21.36 -23.23 -0.96
C THR A 246 -20.29 -22.40 -0.26
N VAL A 247 -20.39 -21.07 -0.34
CA VAL A 247 -19.55 -20.11 0.36
C VAL A 247 -20.44 -19.17 1.17
N HIS A 248 -20.10 -18.97 2.44
CA HIS A 248 -20.81 -18.01 3.29
C HIS A 248 -20.64 -16.58 2.73
N SER A 249 -21.72 -15.82 2.70
CA SER A 249 -21.78 -14.46 2.18
C SER A 249 -20.72 -13.52 2.78
N ASP A 250 -20.50 -13.54 4.10
CA ASP A 250 -19.39 -12.79 4.77
C ASP A 250 -18.00 -13.10 4.20
N ARG A 251 -17.71 -14.38 3.96
CA ARG A 251 -16.42 -14.82 3.41
C ARG A 251 -16.26 -14.33 1.97
N LEU A 252 -17.32 -14.43 1.16
CA LEU A 252 -17.33 -13.95 -0.22
C LEU A 252 -17.19 -12.42 -0.27
N ALA A 253 -17.95 -11.67 0.54
CA ALA A 253 -17.84 -10.21 0.64
C ALA A 253 -16.43 -9.77 1.04
N THR A 254 -15.82 -10.48 1.99
CA THR A 254 -14.42 -10.21 2.40
C THR A 254 -13.45 -10.39 1.25
N ALA A 255 -13.56 -11.49 0.48
CA ALA A 255 -12.70 -11.75 -0.67
C ALA A 255 -12.90 -10.75 -1.82
N LEU A 256 -14.14 -10.36 -2.10
CA LEU A 256 -14.46 -9.38 -3.14
C LEU A 256 -14.01 -7.95 -2.76
N ASN A 257 -14.14 -7.57 -1.48
CA ASN A 257 -13.62 -6.30 -0.99
C ASN A 257 -12.09 -6.29 -1.01
N ALA A 258 -11.44 -7.41 -0.68
CA ALA A 258 -9.99 -7.55 -0.76
C ALA A 258 -9.47 -7.42 -2.20
N SER A 259 -10.10 -8.09 -3.18
CA SER A 259 -9.70 -7.97 -4.58
C SER A 259 -9.90 -6.55 -5.13
N THR A 260 -10.96 -5.88 -4.70
CA THR A 260 -11.20 -4.47 -5.01
C THR A 260 -10.09 -3.57 -4.47
N GLN A 261 -9.69 -3.77 -3.21
CA GLN A 261 -8.59 -3.00 -2.59
C GLN A 261 -7.25 -3.27 -3.28
N VAL A 262 -7.00 -4.51 -3.70
CA VAL A 262 -5.82 -4.86 -4.50
C VAL A 262 -5.87 -4.14 -5.86
N ALA A 263 -7.01 -4.08 -6.53
CA ALA A 263 -7.14 -3.31 -7.77
C ALA A 263 -6.88 -1.81 -7.57
N GLU A 264 -7.40 -1.21 -6.50
CA GLU A 264 -7.12 0.19 -6.13
C GLU A 264 -5.62 0.41 -5.86
N MET A 265 -4.97 -0.50 -5.13
CA MET A 265 -3.54 -0.41 -4.85
C MET A 265 -2.68 -0.64 -6.09
N LEU A 266 -3.07 -1.53 -6.99
CA LEU A 266 -2.37 -1.74 -8.27
C LEU A 266 -2.48 -0.50 -9.16
N TYR A 267 -3.64 0.15 -9.21
CA TYR A 267 -3.79 1.43 -9.93
C TYR A 267 -2.87 2.51 -9.35
N ARG A 268 -2.77 2.59 -8.01
CA ARG A 268 -1.81 3.47 -7.33
C ARG A 268 -0.35 3.06 -7.61
N TRP A 269 -0.05 1.78 -7.65
CA TRP A 269 1.28 1.26 -7.98
C TRP A 269 1.67 1.56 -9.43
N PHE A 270 0.73 1.52 -10.38
CA PHE A 270 0.98 1.93 -11.76
C PHE A 270 1.33 3.42 -11.89
N SER A 271 0.81 4.26 -10.99
CA SER A 271 1.24 5.65 -10.89
C SER A 271 2.72 5.75 -10.53
N ALA A 272 3.27 4.77 -9.78
CA ALA A 272 4.69 4.75 -9.43
C ALA A 272 5.62 4.63 -10.63
N PHE A 273 5.17 3.95 -11.69
CA PHE A 273 5.98 3.81 -12.90
C PHE A 273 6.14 5.16 -13.59
N GLN A 274 5.08 5.98 -13.64
CA GLN A 274 5.12 7.27 -14.32
C GLN A 274 5.65 8.40 -13.44
N GLN A 275 5.28 8.39 -12.16
CA GLN A 275 5.50 9.49 -11.24
C GLN A 275 6.75 9.29 -10.38
N GLY A 276 7.12 8.04 -10.09
CA GLY A 276 8.26 7.73 -9.23
C GLY A 276 9.61 7.94 -9.89
N SER A 277 10.66 7.61 -9.14
CA SER A 277 12.06 7.81 -9.56
C SER A 277 12.85 6.50 -9.72
N SER A 278 12.20 5.33 -9.63
CA SER A 278 12.86 4.03 -9.74
C SER A 278 13.42 3.73 -11.13
N GLY A 279 12.74 4.19 -12.18
CA GLY A 279 13.27 4.08 -13.56
C GLY A 279 14.60 4.83 -13.73
N MET A 280 14.73 6.00 -13.09
CA MET A 280 15.97 6.77 -13.07
C MET A 280 17.09 6.04 -12.32
N ALA A 281 16.80 5.28 -11.26
CA ALA A 281 17.81 4.46 -10.58
C ALA A 281 18.43 3.43 -11.53
N VAL A 282 17.61 2.76 -12.35
CA VAL A 282 18.07 1.81 -13.38
C VAL A 282 18.91 2.52 -14.45
N LEU A 283 18.48 3.72 -14.90
CA LEU A 283 19.25 4.52 -15.87
C LEU A 283 20.63 4.90 -15.34
N LEU A 284 20.72 5.36 -14.09
CA LEU A 284 22.00 5.73 -13.48
C LEU A 284 22.96 4.54 -13.41
N LEU A 285 22.46 3.37 -13.02
CA LEU A 285 23.30 2.17 -12.91
C LEU A 285 23.72 1.60 -14.27
N SER A 286 22.85 1.65 -15.28
CA SER A 286 23.19 1.21 -16.65
C SER A 286 24.23 2.09 -17.34
N GLN A 287 24.41 3.33 -16.87
CA GLN A 287 25.41 4.28 -17.37
C GLN A 287 26.75 4.19 -16.62
N GLN A 288 26.81 3.51 -15.47
CA GLN A 288 28.04 3.32 -14.73
C GLN A 288 28.89 2.22 -15.37
N ASP A 289 30.18 2.51 -15.55
CA ASP A 289 31.15 1.53 -16.04
C ASP A 289 31.31 0.41 -14.99
N THR A 290 30.69 -0.75 -15.26
CA THR A 290 30.64 -1.92 -14.36
C THR A 290 32.01 -2.56 -14.08
N ALA A 291 33.09 -2.02 -14.66
CA ALA A 291 34.46 -2.49 -14.48
C ALA A 291 35.06 -2.21 -13.08
N ALA A 292 34.43 -1.37 -12.24
CA ALA A 292 34.98 -0.94 -10.95
C ALA A 292 34.36 -1.61 -9.71
N ALA A 293 33.29 -2.41 -9.84
CA ALA A 293 32.70 -3.13 -8.72
C ALA A 293 33.53 -4.38 -8.41
N GLY A 294 34.58 -4.21 -7.60
CA GLY A 294 35.30 -5.32 -7.00
C GLY A 294 34.33 -6.20 -6.22
N ARG A 295 34.42 -7.53 -6.40
CA ARG A 295 33.68 -8.52 -5.63
C ARG A 295 34.03 -8.37 -4.15
N GLY A 296 33.20 -7.65 -3.42
CA GLY A 296 33.21 -7.67 -1.97
C GLY A 296 32.77 -9.06 -1.53
N ASP A 297 33.70 -9.83 -0.99
CA ASP A 297 33.43 -11.13 -0.36
C ASP A 297 32.83 -10.89 1.04
N GLU A 298 31.72 -10.17 1.08
CA GLU A 298 30.76 -10.27 2.17
C GLU A 298 29.48 -10.78 1.54
N SER A 299 29.05 -11.96 1.97
CA SER A 299 27.70 -12.43 1.77
C SER A 299 26.75 -11.33 2.26
N ALA A 300 26.30 -10.45 1.36
CA ALA A 300 25.04 -9.74 1.47
C ALA A 300 23.96 -10.82 1.49
N ALA A 301 23.83 -11.47 2.66
CA ALA A 301 22.90 -12.54 2.91
C ALA A 301 21.53 -11.97 2.58
N TYR A 302 20.98 -12.38 1.44
CA TYR A 302 19.61 -12.20 0.95
C TYR A 302 18.76 -11.28 1.86
N ARG A 303 19.05 -9.97 1.85
CA ARG A 303 18.28 -8.99 2.62
C ARG A 303 17.16 -8.54 1.72
N ASP A 304 15.98 -9.07 1.98
CA ASP A 304 14.73 -8.65 1.38
C ASP A 304 14.51 -7.14 1.60
N ARG A 305 14.85 -6.33 0.61
CA ARG A 305 14.89 -4.85 0.71
C ARG A 305 13.53 -4.22 0.99
N PHE A 306 12.45 -4.93 0.67
CA PHE A 306 11.10 -4.51 0.99
C PHE A 306 10.78 -4.53 2.49
N TRP A 307 11.69 -5.06 3.34
CA TRP A 307 11.60 -4.95 4.79
C TRP A 307 12.41 -3.81 5.40
N SER A 308 13.16 -3.05 4.60
CA SER A 308 14.10 -2.04 5.10
C SER A 308 13.55 -0.62 4.95
N GLY A 309 13.07 -0.03 6.05
CA GLY A 309 12.72 1.39 6.10
C GLY A 309 13.88 2.35 6.41
N ILE A 310 15.11 1.85 6.57
CA ILE A 310 16.29 2.68 6.87
C ILE A 310 17.00 3.06 5.57
N PRO A 311 17.46 4.31 5.39
CA PRO A 311 17.32 5.39 6.36
C PRO A 311 15.93 6.00 6.34
N VAL A 312 15.54 6.56 7.49
CA VAL A 312 14.27 7.25 7.64
C VAL A 312 14.36 8.64 7.06
N TRP A 313 13.76 8.84 5.90
CA TRP A 313 13.66 10.13 5.22
C TRP A 313 12.55 11.01 5.79
N PRO A 314 12.62 12.36 5.70
CA PRO A 314 11.48 13.21 6.03
C PRO A 314 10.37 13.08 4.97
N ALA A 315 9.14 13.44 5.34
CA ALA A 315 7.97 13.32 4.49
C ALA A 315 8.13 13.99 3.11
N SER A 316 8.82 15.14 3.05
CA SER A 316 9.07 15.88 1.80
C SER A 316 9.98 15.11 0.82
N VAL A 317 10.98 14.36 1.32
CA VAL A 317 11.84 13.52 0.47
C VAL A 317 11.08 12.32 -0.05
N LEU A 318 10.32 11.64 0.81
CA LEU A 318 9.49 10.51 0.37
C LEU A 318 8.50 10.96 -0.70
N HIS A 319 7.85 12.10 -0.47
CA HIS A 319 6.92 12.68 -1.43
C HIS A 319 7.62 13.04 -2.75
N ALA A 320 8.75 13.74 -2.72
CA ALA A 320 9.49 14.10 -3.93
C ALA A 320 10.01 12.85 -4.70
N THR A 321 10.31 11.77 -3.99
CA THR A 321 10.76 10.49 -4.59
C THR A 321 9.61 9.75 -5.26
N ALA A 322 8.43 9.74 -4.62
CA ALA A 322 7.22 9.09 -5.13
C ALA A 322 6.53 9.89 -6.25
N TYR A 323 6.63 11.22 -6.24
CA TYR A 323 6.02 12.13 -7.22
C TYR A 323 7.09 12.94 -7.96
N ALA A 324 8.16 12.26 -8.34
CA ALA A 324 9.33 12.84 -8.98
C ALA A 324 9.11 13.35 -10.41
N ALA A 325 8.05 12.93 -11.12
CA ALA A 325 7.82 13.28 -12.53
C ALA A 325 7.80 14.78 -12.83
N ASP A 326 7.32 15.61 -11.89
CA ASP A 326 7.28 17.07 -12.06
C ASP A 326 8.64 17.74 -11.84
N HIS A 327 9.68 16.96 -11.51
CA HIS A 327 11.01 17.45 -11.27
C HIS A 327 11.93 17.29 -12.49
N SER A 328 12.91 18.20 -12.59
CA SER A 328 13.96 18.10 -13.61
C SER A 328 14.71 16.77 -13.52
N SER A 329 15.26 16.27 -14.64
CA SER A 329 16.04 15.04 -14.66
C SER A 329 17.19 15.01 -13.65
N ALA A 330 17.83 16.16 -13.37
CA ALA A 330 18.90 16.26 -12.38
C ALA A 330 18.40 16.05 -10.94
N VAL A 331 17.21 16.56 -10.62
CA VAL A 331 16.57 16.36 -9.30
C VAL A 331 16.15 14.91 -9.14
N ARG A 332 15.52 14.32 -10.16
CA ARG A 332 15.15 12.90 -10.15
C ARG A 332 16.37 12.00 -9.96
N ALA A 333 17.46 12.25 -10.70
CA ALA A 333 18.71 11.51 -10.54
C ALA A 333 19.28 11.60 -9.12
N ALA A 334 19.23 12.78 -8.49
CA ALA A 334 19.67 12.94 -7.11
C ALA A 334 18.79 12.19 -6.11
N LEU A 335 17.46 12.31 -6.24
CA LEU A 335 16.50 11.58 -5.40
C LEU A 335 16.70 10.07 -5.51
N SER A 336 16.77 9.53 -6.73
CA SER A 336 17.05 8.10 -6.96
C SER A 336 18.37 7.67 -6.31
N SER A 337 19.43 8.46 -6.50
CA SER A 337 20.75 8.14 -5.94
C SER A 337 20.76 8.16 -4.41
N MET A 338 19.99 9.05 -3.79
CA MET A 338 19.96 9.20 -2.34
C MET A 338 19.05 8.16 -1.67
N VAL A 339 17.86 7.95 -2.23
CA VAL A 339 16.79 7.20 -1.55
C VAL A 339 16.75 5.75 -1.97
N LEU A 340 17.01 5.47 -3.25
CA LEU A 340 16.81 4.14 -3.83
C LEU A 340 18.10 3.33 -3.97
N LEU A 341 19.27 3.96 -3.97
CA LEU A 341 20.58 3.28 -4.09
C LEU A 341 21.30 3.21 -2.73
N GLU A 342 21.97 2.10 -2.43
CA GLU A 342 22.71 1.94 -1.17
C GLU A 342 24.01 2.74 -1.10
N THR A 343 24.76 2.75 -2.19
CA THR A 343 25.93 3.61 -2.35
C THR A 343 25.50 4.82 -3.16
N PRO A 344 25.24 5.97 -2.52
CA PRO A 344 24.88 7.17 -3.25
C PRO A 344 25.99 7.51 -4.24
N SER A 345 25.64 7.74 -5.51
CA SER A 345 26.62 8.27 -6.45
C SER A 345 27.04 9.67 -5.99
N VAL A 346 28.23 10.11 -6.41
CA VAL A 346 28.84 11.42 -6.05
C VAL A 346 28.06 12.61 -6.66
N THR A 347 26.79 12.42 -7.04
CA THR A 347 25.95 13.47 -7.61
C THR A 347 25.71 14.51 -6.52
N PRO A 348 26.09 15.79 -6.75
CA PRO A 348 25.80 16.85 -5.80
C PRO A 348 24.29 16.89 -5.56
N VAL A 349 23.86 16.82 -4.29
CA VAL A 349 22.46 17.06 -3.90
C VAL A 349 22.08 18.42 -4.48
N PRO A 350 21.17 18.50 -5.47
CA PRO A 350 20.89 19.75 -6.14
C PRO A 350 20.45 20.79 -5.13
N ALA A 351 20.88 22.04 -5.31
CA ALA A 351 20.30 23.18 -4.59
C ALA A 351 18.77 23.27 -4.77
N ALA A 352 18.21 22.58 -5.77
CA ALA A 352 16.78 22.41 -6.02
C ALA A 352 16.04 21.55 -4.97
N LEU A 353 16.74 20.77 -4.14
CA LEU A 353 16.13 20.21 -2.90
C LEU A 353 16.05 21.27 -1.78
N GLY A 354 16.57 22.48 -2.02
CA GLY A 354 16.31 23.74 -1.32
C GLY A 354 16.36 23.66 0.20
N GLU A 355 15.22 23.32 0.79
CA GLU A 355 15.01 23.21 2.23
C GLU A 355 15.76 22.03 2.87
N LEU A 356 15.94 20.90 2.16
CA LEU A 356 16.66 19.73 2.67
C LEU A 356 18.15 20.02 2.87
N ALA A 357 18.78 20.66 1.88
CA ALA A 357 20.17 21.07 1.97
C ALA A 357 20.37 22.19 3.01
N ALA A 358 19.36 23.06 3.20
CA ALA A 358 19.39 24.13 4.18
C ALA A 358 19.17 23.66 5.63
N SER A 359 18.48 22.54 5.84
CA SER A 359 18.15 22.00 7.16
C SER A 359 19.33 21.37 7.90
N GLY A 360 20.47 21.13 7.23
CA GLY A 360 21.63 20.44 7.81
C GLY A 360 21.36 18.99 8.22
N TRP A 361 20.21 18.45 7.82
CA TRP A 361 19.71 17.15 8.25
C TRP A 361 20.53 16.00 7.68
N GLN A 362 20.72 14.96 8.49
CA GLN A 362 21.41 13.72 8.11
C GLN A 362 20.43 12.55 8.25
N PRO A 363 20.34 11.63 7.26
CA PRO A 363 19.55 10.43 7.38
C PRO A 363 20.00 9.59 8.58
N ASP A 364 19.04 9.16 9.41
CA ASP A 364 19.35 8.28 10.53
C ASP A 364 19.65 6.86 10.00
N ALA A 365 20.94 6.57 9.87
CA ALA A 365 21.46 5.28 9.43
C ALA A 365 21.78 4.33 10.59
N LYS A 366 21.70 4.79 11.84
CA LYS A 366 21.96 3.99 13.06
C LYS A 366 21.02 4.39 14.20
N PRO A 367 19.71 4.14 14.04
CA PRO A 367 18.74 4.59 15.03
C PRO A 367 18.94 3.90 16.38
N VAL A 368 18.91 4.69 17.44
CA VAL A 368 18.69 4.21 18.83
C VAL A 368 17.20 4.38 19.18
N PRO A 369 16.64 3.64 20.17
CA PRO A 369 15.21 3.73 20.49
C PRO A 369 14.69 5.16 20.67
N ALA A 370 15.48 6.05 21.27
CA ALA A 370 15.14 7.46 21.47
C ALA A 370 14.97 8.24 20.16
N HIS A 371 15.66 7.85 19.07
CA HIS A 371 15.51 8.47 17.76
C HIS A 371 14.22 8.06 17.05
N ALA A 372 13.56 6.97 17.47
CA ALA A 372 12.30 6.56 16.86
C ALA A 372 11.22 7.63 16.99
N ARG A 373 11.27 8.46 18.05
CA ARG A 373 10.41 9.64 18.20
C ARG A 373 10.64 10.67 17.10
N GLU A 374 11.87 10.83 16.61
CA GLU A 374 12.18 11.79 15.54
C GLU A 374 11.62 11.35 14.18
N TRP A 375 11.25 10.07 14.02
CA TRP A 375 10.63 9.56 12.82
C TRP A 375 9.23 10.13 12.60
N VAL A 376 8.62 10.70 13.63
CA VAL A 376 7.33 11.42 13.58
C VAL A 376 7.28 12.48 12.48
N ARG A 377 8.43 13.03 12.05
CA ARG A 377 8.53 13.95 10.91
C ARG A 377 7.96 13.41 9.59
N LEU A 378 7.84 12.08 9.45
CA LEU A 378 7.18 11.41 8.34
C LEU A 378 5.66 11.68 8.32
N ILE A 379 5.09 11.84 9.52
CA ILE A 379 3.69 12.14 9.78
C ILE A 379 3.53 13.65 9.81
N ASP A 380 4.30 14.36 10.62
CA ASP A 380 4.15 15.80 10.84
C ASP A 380 4.47 16.64 9.61
N GLY A 381 5.45 16.25 8.81
CA GLY A 381 5.80 16.95 7.58
C GLY A 381 4.89 16.61 6.39
N HIS A 382 3.83 15.83 6.59
CA HIS A 382 3.02 15.32 5.50
C HIS A 382 2.16 16.41 4.84
N ARG A 383 2.08 16.42 3.50
CA ARG A 383 1.31 17.38 2.70
C ARG A 383 -0.21 17.38 2.98
N LEU A 384 -0.73 16.31 3.59
CA LEU A 384 -2.14 16.20 3.98
C LEU A 384 -2.56 17.38 4.86
N TRP A 385 -1.69 17.81 5.78
CA TRP A 385 -2.00 18.92 6.68
C TRP A 385 -2.23 20.21 5.90
N ASP A 386 -1.39 20.50 4.91
CA ASP A 386 -1.56 21.66 4.04
C ASP A 386 -2.82 21.53 3.18
N LEU A 387 -3.12 20.35 2.64
CA LEU A 387 -4.35 20.11 1.88
C LEU A 387 -5.59 20.39 2.73
N MET A 388 -5.64 19.89 3.96
CA MET A 388 -6.76 20.12 4.87
C MET A 388 -6.93 21.59 5.25
N LEU A 389 -5.83 22.32 5.43
CA LEU A 389 -5.86 23.75 5.74
C LEU A 389 -6.39 24.60 4.57
N HIS A 390 -6.16 24.17 3.33
CA HIS A 390 -6.49 24.98 2.14
C HIS A 390 -7.74 24.50 1.38
N ALA A 391 -8.21 23.27 1.64
CA ALA A 391 -9.40 22.72 1.02
C ALA A 391 -10.65 23.56 1.36
N LYS A 392 -11.60 23.61 0.43
CA LYS A 392 -12.84 24.40 0.56
C LYS A 392 -14.04 23.58 0.11
N GLY A 393 -15.22 23.96 0.61
CA GLY A 393 -16.49 23.35 0.21
C GLY A 393 -16.50 21.84 0.44
N GLU A 394 -17.04 21.10 -0.52
CA GLU A 394 -17.19 19.64 -0.47
C GLU A 394 -15.84 18.89 -0.45
N SER A 395 -14.78 19.43 -1.05
CA SER A 395 -13.44 18.82 -0.98
C SER A 395 -12.89 18.83 0.45
N ALA A 396 -13.14 19.91 1.23
CA ALA A 396 -12.79 19.94 2.64
C ALA A 396 -13.59 18.91 3.47
N VAL A 397 -14.87 18.72 3.13
CA VAL A 397 -15.73 17.73 3.79
C VAL A 397 -15.25 16.31 3.46
N ALA A 398 -14.92 16.01 2.20
CA ALA A 398 -14.42 14.72 1.78
C ALA A 398 -13.08 14.39 2.44
N LEU A 399 -12.12 15.32 2.45
CA LEU A 399 -10.82 15.16 3.12
C LEU A 399 -10.98 14.90 4.63
N SER A 400 -11.78 15.71 5.34
CA SER A 400 -12.02 15.50 6.76
C SER A 400 -12.76 14.19 7.03
N THR A 401 -13.73 13.82 6.20
CA THR A 401 -14.45 12.54 6.32
C THR A 401 -13.49 11.37 6.14
N GLY A 402 -12.62 11.41 5.13
CA GLY A 402 -11.63 10.39 4.87
C GLY A 402 -10.62 10.26 6.00
N TRP A 403 -10.07 11.37 6.47
CA TRP A 403 -9.13 11.36 7.59
C TRP A 403 -9.74 10.73 8.85
N ILE A 404 -10.98 11.08 9.19
CA ILE A 404 -11.68 10.50 10.35
C ILE A 404 -12.04 9.02 10.12
N ALA A 405 -12.61 8.68 8.95
CA ALA A 405 -13.03 7.30 8.64
C ALA A 405 -11.86 6.32 8.66
N GLU A 406 -10.72 6.69 8.06
CA GLU A 406 -9.54 5.84 8.00
C GLU A 406 -8.83 5.73 9.36
N ASN A 407 -8.85 6.78 10.19
CA ASN A 407 -8.38 6.70 11.58
C ASN A 407 -9.28 5.82 12.46
N ILE A 408 -10.61 5.82 12.23
CA ILE A 408 -11.50 4.89 12.93
C ILE A 408 -11.12 3.43 12.62
N VAL A 409 -10.76 3.13 11.37
CA VAL A 409 -10.30 1.78 10.99
C VAL A 409 -9.00 1.43 11.67
N TYR A 410 -8.03 2.36 11.70
CA TYR A 410 -6.77 2.20 12.43
C TYR A 410 -7.01 1.95 13.93
N LEU A 411 -7.78 2.81 14.61
CA LEU A 411 -8.07 2.69 16.05
C LEU A 411 -8.85 1.40 16.38
N ARG A 412 -9.78 0.97 15.52
CA ARG A 412 -10.48 -0.32 15.70
C ARG A 412 -9.52 -1.52 15.59
N ALA A 413 -8.40 -1.36 14.89
CA ALA A 413 -7.36 -2.38 14.81
C ALA A 413 -6.40 -2.39 16.02
N ALA A 414 -6.50 -1.41 16.94
CA ALA A 414 -5.64 -1.32 18.13
C ALA A 414 -5.53 -2.63 18.91
N ALA A 415 -6.66 -3.29 19.15
CA ALA A 415 -6.70 -4.56 19.84
C ALA A 415 -5.95 -5.68 19.08
N ARG A 416 -5.97 -5.68 17.74
CA ARG A 416 -5.31 -6.71 16.92
C ARG A 416 -3.80 -6.63 17.05
N HIS A 417 -3.20 -5.46 16.89
CA HIS A 417 -1.74 -5.34 16.97
C HIS A 417 -1.24 -5.36 18.42
N ASN A 418 -1.95 -4.73 19.38
CA ASN A 418 -1.56 -4.79 20.79
C ASN A 418 -1.64 -6.23 21.37
N ALA A 419 -2.67 -7.01 21.03
CA ALA A 419 -2.74 -8.40 21.48
C ALA A 419 -1.58 -9.26 20.95
N ASN A 420 -1.12 -9.02 19.71
CA ASN A 420 -0.01 -9.76 19.12
C ASN A 420 1.32 -9.45 19.82
N VAL A 421 1.61 -8.17 20.15
CA VAL A 421 2.84 -7.83 20.89
C VAL A 421 2.78 -8.34 22.33
N ILE A 422 1.60 -8.31 22.98
CA ILE A 422 1.43 -8.89 24.32
C ILE A 422 1.74 -10.39 24.28
N ALA A 423 1.31 -11.10 23.23
CA ALA A 423 1.56 -12.53 23.08
C ALA A 423 3.03 -12.86 22.75
N SER A 424 3.68 -12.06 21.90
CA SER A 424 5.03 -12.34 21.40
C SER A 424 6.15 -11.80 22.30
N CYS A 425 5.89 -10.78 23.12
CA CYS A 425 6.90 -10.14 23.96
C CYS A 425 7.22 -10.97 25.22
N PRO A 426 8.50 -11.34 25.47
CA PRO A 426 8.88 -12.11 26.65
C PRO A 426 8.96 -11.26 27.93
N ASP A 427 9.16 -9.94 27.83
CA ASP A 427 9.31 -9.05 28.99
C ASP A 427 7.96 -8.67 29.61
N ARG A 428 7.80 -8.98 30.90
CA ARG A 428 6.54 -8.72 31.63
C ARG A 428 6.23 -7.23 31.77
N ARG A 429 7.22 -6.35 31.90
CA ARG A 429 7.02 -4.90 32.07
C ARG A 429 6.47 -4.31 30.78
N ILE A 430 7.08 -4.65 29.63
CA ILE A 430 6.60 -4.22 28.31
C ILE A 430 5.20 -4.78 28.05
N ARG A 431 4.93 -6.05 28.36
CA ARG A 431 3.57 -6.60 28.24
C ARG A 431 2.56 -5.85 29.11
N ASN A 432 2.90 -5.51 30.35
CA ASN A 432 2.01 -4.76 31.24
C ASN A 432 1.74 -3.36 30.70
N TRP A 433 2.75 -2.68 30.16
CA TRP A 433 2.60 -1.41 29.46
C TRP A 433 1.64 -1.56 28.27
N MET A 434 1.83 -2.59 27.42
CA MET A 434 0.96 -2.83 26.26
C MET A 434 -0.49 -3.15 26.65
N VAL A 435 -0.70 -3.85 27.77
CA VAL A 435 -2.06 -4.10 28.31
C VAL A 435 -2.70 -2.80 28.78
N HIS A 436 -1.93 -1.91 29.41
CA HIS A 436 -2.41 -0.60 29.83
C HIS A 436 -2.80 0.25 28.63
N HIS A 437 -1.90 0.37 27.66
CA HIS A 437 -2.12 1.10 26.43
C HIS A 437 -3.33 0.57 25.64
N MET A 438 -3.46 -0.75 25.50
CA MET A 438 -4.64 -1.37 24.85
C MET A 438 -5.96 -1.03 25.56
N LYS A 439 -5.93 -0.83 26.88
CA LYS A 439 -7.12 -0.44 27.66
C LYS A 439 -7.47 1.03 27.44
N GLU A 440 -6.49 1.90 27.24
CA GLU A 440 -6.69 3.32 26.95
C GLU A 440 -7.30 3.51 25.57
N GLU A 441 -6.72 2.86 24.55
CA GLU A 441 -7.21 2.88 23.17
C GLU A 441 -8.64 2.32 23.01
N GLN A 442 -9.15 1.63 24.05
CA GLN A 442 -10.49 1.07 24.05
C GLN A 442 -11.55 2.19 24.04
N GLY A 443 -12.13 2.43 22.87
CA GLY A 443 -13.22 3.39 22.68
C GLY A 443 -12.81 4.67 21.96
N HIS A 444 -11.54 4.83 21.61
CA HIS A 444 -11.05 5.97 20.84
C HIS A 444 -11.75 6.07 19.48
N ALA A 445 -11.93 4.94 18.79
CA ALA A 445 -12.74 4.89 17.57
C ALA A 445 -14.15 5.47 17.75
N SER A 446 -14.81 5.15 18.87
CA SER A 446 -16.16 5.65 19.18
C SER A 446 -16.19 7.17 19.42
N ILE A 447 -15.07 7.79 19.81
CA ILE A 447 -14.97 9.25 19.94
C ILE A 447 -15.15 9.88 18.56
N LEU A 448 -14.41 9.37 17.57
CA LEU A 448 -14.43 9.85 16.19
C LEU A 448 -15.76 9.55 15.49
N GLU A 449 -16.33 8.35 15.68
CA GLU A 449 -17.56 7.92 15.03
C GLU A 449 -18.75 8.86 15.25
N ARG A 450 -18.82 9.51 16.43
CA ARG A 450 -19.90 10.43 16.79
C ARG A 450 -19.94 11.70 15.95
N HIS A 451 -18.84 12.04 15.29
CA HIS A 451 -18.67 13.26 14.51
C HIS A 451 -18.67 13.03 13.00
N LEU A 452 -18.84 11.78 12.55
CA LEU A 452 -19.00 11.50 11.12
C LEU A 452 -20.28 12.11 10.54
N PRO A 453 -20.27 12.51 9.25
CA PRO A 453 -21.47 13.02 8.59
C PRO A 453 -22.63 12.02 8.62
N GLY A 454 -23.85 12.53 8.82
CA GLY A 454 -25.06 11.71 8.84
C GLY A 454 -25.26 10.92 7.54
N GLY A 455 -25.50 9.61 7.67
CA GLY A 455 -25.64 8.70 6.52
C GLY A 455 -24.35 7.96 6.14
N THR A 456 -23.25 8.19 6.86
CA THR A 456 -22.06 7.34 6.79
C THR A 456 -22.35 5.98 7.40
N ASP A 457 -22.15 4.91 6.62
CA ASP A 457 -22.24 3.52 7.09
C ASP A 457 -20.87 2.87 6.96
N LEU A 458 -20.03 3.07 7.99
CA LEU A 458 -18.68 2.52 8.00
C LEU A 458 -18.63 1.00 7.89
N ALA A 459 -19.69 0.29 8.32
CA ALA A 459 -19.72 -1.18 8.22
C ALA A 459 -19.87 -1.64 6.76
N ALA A 460 -20.53 -0.83 5.93
CA ALA A 460 -20.64 -1.05 4.50
C ALA A 460 -19.50 -0.40 3.69
N TRP A 461 -18.52 0.24 4.33
CA TRP A 461 -17.39 0.88 3.65
C TRP A 461 -16.14 0.01 3.70
N ARG A 462 -15.43 -0.02 2.57
CA ARG A 462 -14.07 -0.56 2.49
C ARG A 462 -13.10 0.53 2.96
N PRO A 463 -12.14 0.23 3.84
CA PRO A 463 -11.03 1.14 4.10
C PRO A 463 -10.16 1.32 2.85
N LEU A 464 -9.36 2.39 2.83
CA LEU A 464 -8.31 2.55 1.83
C LEU A 464 -7.31 1.38 1.87
N PRO A 465 -6.77 0.98 0.71
CA PRO A 465 -5.75 -0.06 0.68
C PRO A 465 -4.46 0.34 1.41
N THR A 466 -4.11 1.63 1.45
CA THR A 466 -2.96 2.14 2.24
C THR A 466 -3.20 1.99 3.74
N THR A 467 -4.43 2.23 4.22
CA THR A 467 -4.83 1.98 5.62
C THR A 467 -4.67 0.52 5.99
N ARG A 468 -5.13 -0.40 5.12
CA ARG A 468 -4.94 -1.84 5.34
C ARG A 468 -3.48 -2.25 5.32
N ALA A 469 -2.68 -1.73 4.38
CA ALA A 469 -1.25 -2.00 4.33
C ALA A 469 -0.54 -1.58 5.63
N PHE A 470 -0.86 -0.38 6.13
CA PHE A 470 -0.30 0.15 7.38
C PHE A 470 -0.71 -0.68 8.60
N VAL A 471 -2.01 -0.95 8.77
CA VAL A 471 -2.52 -1.80 9.87
C VAL A 471 -1.93 -3.21 9.81
N GLY A 472 -1.88 -3.81 8.63
CA GLY A 472 -1.30 -5.14 8.42
C GLY A 472 0.18 -5.19 8.82
N ALA A 473 0.96 -4.16 8.47
CA ALA A 473 2.35 -4.07 8.85
C ALA A 473 2.55 -3.93 10.37
N LEU A 474 1.69 -3.19 11.06
CA LEU A 474 1.70 -3.12 12.53
C LEU A 474 1.42 -4.49 13.16
N VAL A 475 0.41 -5.21 12.67
CA VAL A 475 0.07 -6.56 13.14
C VAL A 475 1.22 -7.53 12.91
N ASP A 476 1.82 -7.49 11.71
CA ASP A 476 2.95 -8.33 11.35
C ASP A 476 4.16 -8.07 12.25
N ALA A 477 4.55 -6.80 12.42
CA ALA A 477 5.63 -6.43 13.31
C ALA A 477 5.34 -6.87 14.76
N ALA A 478 4.13 -6.63 15.26
CA ALA A 478 3.74 -7.05 16.61
C ALA A 478 3.87 -8.58 16.80
N ARG A 479 3.55 -9.36 15.77
CA ARG A 479 3.59 -10.82 15.82
C ARG A 479 5.01 -11.38 15.71
N VAL A 480 5.82 -10.87 14.77
CA VAL A 480 7.12 -11.48 14.39
C VAL A 480 8.33 -10.78 15.00
N ASN A 481 8.20 -9.50 15.36
CA ASN A 481 9.28 -8.70 15.91
C ASN A 481 8.73 -7.63 16.87
N TRP A 482 8.41 -8.05 18.10
CA TRP A 482 7.83 -7.18 19.13
C TRP A 482 8.66 -5.91 19.39
N LYS A 483 10.00 -5.95 19.22
CA LYS A 483 10.87 -4.79 19.38
C LYS A 483 10.65 -3.76 18.26
N ALA A 484 10.50 -4.23 17.02
CA ALA A 484 10.19 -3.36 15.87
C ALA A 484 8.82 -2.69 16.06
N TYR A 485 7.83 -3.43 16.55
CA TYR A 485 6.54 -2.85 16.93
C TYR A 485 6.67 -1.81 18.04
N CYS A 486 7.49 -2.06 19.07
CA CYS A 486 7.73 -1.04 20.12
C CYS A 486 8.36 0.24 19.55
N LEU A 487 9.29 0.13 18.59
CA LEU A 487 9.85 1.31 17.90
C LEU A 487 8.78 2.09 17.15
N ALA A 488 7.90 1.39 16.42
CA ALA A 488 6.78 2.02 15.75
C ALA A 488 5.84 2.71 16.73
N GLN A 489 5.54 2.06 17.87
CA GLN A 489 4.69 2.65 18.89
C GLN A 489 5.30 3.93 19.48
N ILE A 490 6.61 3.95 19.75
CA ILE A 490 7.33 5.16 20.20
C ILE A 490 7.20 6.28 19.16
N CYS A 491 7.29 5.97 17.87
CA CYS A 491 7.10 6.94 16.79
C CYS A 491 5.65 7.47 16.73
N LEU A 492 4.66 6.57 16.73
CA LEU A 492 3.25 6.92 16.53
C LEU A 492 2.68 7.69 17.73
N GLN A 493 3.04 7.30 18.94
CA GLN A 493 2.64 8.02 20.17
C GLN A 493 3.36 9.37 20.30
N GLY A 494 4.50 9.53 19.62
CA GLY A 494 5.20 10.81 19.52
C GLY A 494 4.52 11.85 18.62
N SER A 495 3.50 11.49 17.82
CA SER A 495 2.82 12.42 16.89
C SER A 495 1.76 13.32 17.50
N LEU A 496 1.60 13.28 18.82
CA LEU A 496 0.73 14.21 19.54
C LEU A 496 1.43 15.58 19.61
N ARG A 497 1.12 16.45 18.64
CA ARG A 497 1.72 17.78 18.56
C ARG A 497 1.46 18.61 19.81
N ASP A 498 2.51 19.27 20.29
CA ASP A 498 2.37 20.50 21.07
C ASP A 498 1.60 21.51 20.20
N ASN A 499 0.39 21.90 20.62
CA ASN A 499 -0.49 22.87 19.96
C ASN A 499 -1.35 22.39 18.76
N SER A 500 -1.84 21.14 18.76
CA SER A 500 -2.82 20.64 17.76
C SER A 500 -4.09 21.51 17.63
N ASP A 501 -4.49 22.23 18.69
CA ASP A 501 -5.62 23.17 18.68
C ASP A 501 -5.55 24.23 17.58
N ALA A 502 -4.35 24.76 17.30
CA ALA A 502 -4.17 25.77 16.25
C ALA A 502 -4.51 25.23 14.85
N PHE A 503 -4.23 23.94 14.59
CA PHE A 503 -4.60 23.28 13.33
C PHE A 503 -6.12 23.16 13.20
N TYR A 504 -6.80 22.66 14.25
CA TYR A 504 -8.27 22.54 14.25
C TYR A 504 -8.97 23.89 14.11
N GLU A 505 -8.47 24.92 14.79
CA GLU A 505 -8.94 26.29 14.65
C GLU A 505 -8.75 26.81 13.23
N ALA A 506 -7.60 26.57 12.60
CA ALA A 506 -7.35 26.98 11.23
C ALA A 506 -8.30 26.30 10.22
N VAL A 507 -8.54 25.00 10.32
CA VAL A 507 -9.54 24.30 9.46
C VAL A 507 -10.95 24.86 9.68
N SER A 508 -11.28 25.28 10.90
CA SER A 508 -12.58 25.90 11.18
C SER A 508 -12.82 27.21 10.45
N THR A 509 -11.76 27.90 10.04
CA THR A 509 -11.86 29.13 9.24
C THR A 509 -12.21 28.87 7.77
N THR A 510 -11.95 27.66 7.25
CA THR A 510 -12.14 27.33 5.83
C THR A 510 -13.42 26.57 5.55
N SER A 511 -13.88 25.73 6.48
CA SER A 511 -15.17 25.01 6.36
C SER A 511 -15.76 24.62 7.71
N ALA A 512 -16.96 25.14 8.01
CA ALA A 512 -17.67 24.80 9.25
C ALA A 512 -18.07 23.33 9.34
N GLN A 513 -18.42 22.69 8.21
CA GLN A 513 -18.74 21.26 8.19
C GLN A 513 -17.49 20.40 8.39
N ALA A 514 -16.38 20.76 7.73
CA ALA A 514 -15.10 20.07 7.95
C ALA A 514 -14.66 20.17 9.41
N ALA A 515 -14.86 21.33 10.04
CA ALA A 515 -14.57 21.57 11.46
C ALA A 515 -15.40 20.67 12.40
N GLN A 516 -16.69 20.47 12.09
CA GLN A 516 -17.54 19.56 12.86
C GLN A 516 -17.02 18.13 12.80
N ILE A 517 -16.59 17.68 11.61
CA ILE A 517 -16.07 16.32 11.42
C ILE A 517 -14.78 16.10 12.20
N ILE A 518 -13.82 17.03 12.07
CA ILE A 518 -12.51 16.89 12.74
C ILE A 518 -12.56 17.13 14.25
N THR A 519 -13.69 17.64 14.79
CA THR A 519 -13.89 17.76 16.24
C THR A 519 -13.68 16.41 16.92
N GLY A 520 -14.01 15.29 16.27
CA GLY A 520 -13.73 13.97 16.81
C GLY A 520 -12.25 13.69 17.04
N MET A 521 -11.36 14.14 16.14
CA MET A 521 -9.92 14.01 16.36
C MET A 521 -9.40 15.00 17.39
N ARG A 522 -9.96 16.22 17.45
CA ARG A 522 -9.62 17.18 18.50
C ARG A 522 -9.94 16.62 19.90
N ASP A 523 -11.14 16.07 20.06
CA ASP A 523 -11.59 15.45 21.31
C ASP A 523 -10.69 14.26 21.68
N HIS A 524 -10.29 13.46 20.68
CA HIS A 524 -9.33 12.37 20.84
C HIS A 524 -7.97 12.87 21.33
N ASP A 525 -7.36 13.85 20.65
CA ASP A 525 -6.05 14.41 21.05
C ASP A 525 -6.06 14.99 22.48
N HIS A 526 -7.18 15.58 22.90
CA HIS A 526 -7.34 16.07 24.27
C HIS A 526 -7.40 14.92 25.28
N ILE A 527 -8.11 13.84 24.97
CA ILE A 527 -8.19 12.64 25.82
C ILE A 527 -6.82 11.94 25.88
N ASP A 528 -6.12 11.78 24.76
CA ASP A 528 -4.76 11.22 24.73
C ASP A 528 -3.79 12.02 25.58
N ARG A 529 -3.90 13.36 25.55
CA ARG A 529 -3.08 14.24 26.40
C ARG A 529 -3.40 14.07 27.87
N ASP A 530 -4.69 13.99 28.22
CA ASP A 530 -5.14 13.78 29.60
C ASP A 530 -4.74 12.39 30.14
N CYS A 531 -4.65 11.39 29.26
CA CYS A 531 -4.14 10.06 29.57
C CYS A 531 -2.61 10.01 29.70
N GLY A 532 -1.87 10.98 29.16
CA GLY A 532 -0.42 11.06 29.30
C GLY A 532 0.37 10.29 28.24
N HIS A 533 -0.20 10.05 27.05
CA HIS A 533 0.43 9.25 25.98
C HIS A 533 1.85 9.70 25.59
N CYS A 534 2.18 10.98 25.74
CA CYS A 534 3.55 11.48 25.54
C CYS A 534 4.54 10.88 26.56
N ASP A 535 4.15 10.75 27.82
CA ASP A 535 4.96 10.13 28.89
C ASP A 535 5.08 8.61 28.64
N ASP A 536 4.03 7.99 28.11
CA ASP A 536 4.01 6.55 27.78
C ASP A 536 5.04 6.19 26.69
N ALA A 537 5.23 7.07 25.70
CA ALA A 537 6.25 6.88 24.67
C ALA A 537 7.68 6.90 25.26
N GLU A 538 7.94 7.75 26.25
CA GLU A 538 9.24 7.81 26.95
C GLU A 538 9.46 6.58 27.83
N GLU A 539 8.42 6.14 28.55
CA GLU A 539 8.46 4.92 29.34
C GLU A 539 8.78 3.71 28.45
N LEU A 540 8.07 3.56 27.33
CA LEU A 540 8.31 2.46 26.40
C LEU A 540 9.72 2.51 25.81
N ALA A 541 10.22 3.70 25.44
CA ALA A 541 11.59 3.88 24.96
C ALA A 541 12.63 3.50 26.04
N ALA A 542 12.39 3.86 27.30
CA ALA A 542 13.25 3.49 28.42
C ALA A 542 13.25 1.97 28.67
N LEU A 543 12.07 1.33 28.62
CA LEU A 543 11.94 -0.13 28.73
C LEU A 543 12.64 -0.85 27.57
N LEU A 544 12.49 -0.36 26.34
CA LEU A 544 13.09 -0.95 25.14
C LEU A 544 14.62 -0.78 25.12
N SER A 545 15.15 0.30 25.70
CA SER A 545 16.59 0.57 25.77
C SER A 545 17.39 -0.47 26.56
N ALA A 546 16.71 -1.33 27.33
CA ALA A 546 17.33 -2.48 28.00
C ALA A 546 17.70 -3.63 27.03
N TYR A 547 17.29 -3.54 25.76
CA TYR A 547 17.47 -4.60 24.77
C TYR A 547 18.41 -4.18 23.64
N PRO A 548 19.25 -5.09 23.13
CA PRO A 548 19.90 -4.87 21.85
C PRO A 548 18.85 -4.81 20.74
N LEU A 549 18.97 -3.83 19.86
CA LEU A 549 18.16 -3.74 18.64
C LEU A 549 18.98 -4.28 17.47
N GLU A 550 18.57 -5.43 16.96
CA GLU A 550 19.19 -6.03 15.77
C GLU A 550 18.97 -5.13 14.54
N PRO A 551 19.87 -5.14 13.54
CA PRO A 551 19.69 -4.34 12.33
C PRO A 551 18.31 -4.52 11.67
N MET A 552 17.83 -5.76 11.55
CA MET A 552 16.48 -6.04 11.02
C MET A 552 15.36 -5.45 11.87
N THR A 553 15.53 -5.38 13.19
CA THR A 553 14.56 -4.77 14.10
C THR A 553 14.43 -3.28 13.83
N LEU A 554 15.55 -2.60 13.61
CA LEU A 554 15.58 -1.19 13.26
C LEU A 554 14.99 -0.94 11.86
N GLU A 555 15.38 -1.76 10.87
CA GLU A 555 14.87 -1.75 9.50
C GLU A 555 13.34 -1.89 9.46
N HIS A 556 12.79 -2.88 10.17
CA HIS A 556 11.35 -3.13 10.25
C HIS A 556 10.60 -2.04 11.02
N GLY A 557 11.17 -1.54 12.13
CA GLY A 557 10.55 -0.45 12.91
C GLY A 557 10.45 0.83 12.08
N ALA A 558 11.52 1.18 11.36
CA ALA A 558 11.57 2.33 10.47
C ALA A 558 10.58 2.23 9.30
N LEU A 559 10.36 1.01 8.77
CA LEU A 559 9.42 0.76 7.67
C LEU A 559 7.99 1.17 8.03
N ILE A 560 7.61 1.02 9.30
CA ILE A 560 6.27 1.39 9.78
C ILE A 560 6.08 2.92 9.70
N GLY A 561 7.13 3.71 9.95
CA GLY A 561 7.07 5.16 9.72
C GLY A 561 6.80 5.52 8.26
N GLN A 562 7.44 4.81 7.32
CA GLN A 562 7.16 4.99 5.88
C GLN A 562 5.73 4.58 5.52
N LEU A 563 5.21 3.50 6.10
CA LEU A 563 3.82 3.09 5.90
C LEU A 563 2.80 4.03 6.58
N ALA A 564 3.19 4.70 7.66
CA ALA A 564 2.39 5.78 8.26
C ALA A 564 2.33 7.01 7.33
N TRP A 565 3.46 7.38 6.70
CA TRP A 565 3.46 8.39 5.63
C TRP A 565 2.51 7.98 4.49
N SER A 566 2.58 6.71 4.05
CA SER A 566 1.70 6.18 3.01
C SER A 566 0.21 6.20 3.38
N PHE A 567 -0.13 5.87 4.62
CA PHE A 567 -1.49 5.96 5.14
C PHE A 567 -2.07 7.36 4.92
N LEU A 568 -1.31 8.40 5.27
CA LEU A 568 -1.71 9.80 5.06
C LEU A 568 -1.73 10.18 3.58
N ASP A 569 -0.80 9.63 2.79
CA ASP A 569 -0.71 9.91 1.36
C ASP A 569 -1.90 9.31 0.58
N GLY A 570 -2.36 8.13 0.96
CA GLY A 570 -3.59 7.55 0.42
C GLY A 570 -4.83 8.38 0.75
N ILE A 571 -4.91 8.95 1.97
CA ILE A 571 -5.99 9.88 2.33
C ILE A 571 -5.91 11.15 1.47
N ALA A 572 -4.72 11.74 1.35
CA ALA A 572 -4.47 12.93 0.57
C ALA A 572 -4.82 12.74 -0.92
N ASP A 573 -4.47 11.61 -1.52
CA ASP A 573 -4.73 11.35 -2.94
C ASP A 573 -6.19 10.97 -3.21
N HIS A 574 -6.83 10.22 -2.32
CA HIS A 574 -8.17 9.71 -2.58
C HIS A 574 -9.26 10.74 -2.23
N TYR A 575 -9.17 11.35 -1.04
CA TYR A 575 -10.27 12.12 -0.47
C TYR A 575 -10.30 13.61 -0.86
N VAL A 576 -9.38 14.07 -1.71
CA VAL A 576 -9.45 15.41 -2.33
C VAL A 576 -10.67 15.59 -3.24
N HIS A 577 -11.31 14.50 -3.66
CA HIS A 577 -12.46 14.48 -4.59
C HIS A 577 -13.79 14.26 -3.86
N GLU A 578 -14.86 14.93 -4.30
CA GLU A 578 -16.18 14.84 -3.65
C GLU A 578 -16.79 13.43 -3.75
N ALA A 579 -16.60 12.74 -4.89
CA ALA A 579 -17.09 11.37 -5.10
C ALA A 579 -16.33 10.28 -4.32
N SER A 580 -15.19 10.62 -3.70
CA SER A 580 -14.29 9.68 -3.01
C SER A 580 -14.99 8.88 -1.90
N VAL A 581 -15.89 9.54 -1.16
CA VAL A 581 -16.65 8.98 -0.04
C VAL A 581 -17.61 7.89 -0.53
N ALA A 582 -18.39 8.18 -1.57
CA ALA A 582 -19.33 7.22 -2.16
C ALA A 582 -18.63 6.00 -2.77
N GLN A 583 -17.37 6.16 -3.17
CA GLN A 583 -16.62 5.07 -3.77
C GLN A 583 -16.22 3.99 -2.75
N ARG A 584 -16.20 4.32 -1.44
CA ARG A 584 -15.85 3.35 -0.40
C ARG A 584 -16.92 2.28 -0.18
N ILE A 585 -18.15 2.42 -0.69
CA ILE A 585 -19.22 1.42 -0.54
C ILE A 585 -18.74 0.06 -1.04
N GLY A 586 -18.70 -0.92 -0.14
CA GLY A 586 -18.26 -2.30 -0.34
C GLY A 586 -19.35 -3.33 -0.45
N TRP A 587 -18.89 -4.56 -0.69
CA TRP A 587 -19.68 -5.77 -0.51
C TRP A 587 -20.02 -5.96 0.96
N VAL A 588 -21.27 -6.35 1.21
CA VAL A 588 -21.77 -6.71 2.54
C VAL A 588 -22.19 -8.17 2.49
N GLY A 589 -21.72 -8.95 3.46
CA GLY A 589 -22.01 -10.37 3.60
C GLY A 589 -23.09 -10.66 4.61
#